data_AF-A0A392R8Q7-F1
#
_entry.id   AF-A0A392R8Q7-F1
#
_cell.length_a   1.000
_cell.length_b   1.000
_cell.length_c   1.000
_cell.angle_alpha   90.00
_cell.angle_beta   90.00
_cell.angle_gamma   90.00
#
_symmetry.space_group_name_H-M   'P 1'
#
loop_
_entity.id
_entity.type
_entity.pdbx_description
1 polymer ?
#
loop_
_entity_poly.entity_id
_entity_poly.type
_entity_poly.pdbx_seq_one_letter_code
_entity_poly.pdbx_strand_id
1 'polypeptide(L)'
;MDLSNSKNLSMTPSFEGIQNLERLDFTGCINLSQVDPSIGRLTKLVFLSLQNCSSLVRLDFNSVSSLSSLRVLRLSGCTKLENSPDFTRAFNLEYLDMDQCTSLTTIHESIGALVKLRFLSLRYCANLVGIPD
;
A
#
# COMPACT_ATOMS: atom_id res chain seq x y z
N MET A 1 5.54 8.08 11.82
CA MET A 1 4.35 8.93 11.97
C MET A 1 3.14 8.03 12.07
N ASP A 2 2.33 8.20 13.12
CA ASP A 2 1.11 7.45 13.35
C ASP A 2 -0.07 8.40 13.18
N LEU A 3 -0.95 8.07 12.23
CA LEU A 3 -2.20 8.75 11.93
C LEU A 3 -3.36 7.75 12.00
N SER A 4 -3.17 6.60 12.63
CA SER A 4 -4.19 5.56 12.75
C SER A 4 -5.48 6.12 13.37
N ASN A 5 -6.61 5.60 12.90
CA ASN A 5 -7.95 6.00 13.31
C ASN A 5 -8.28 7.48 13.07
N SER A 6 -7.54 8.18 12.20
CA SER A 6 -7.90 9.52 11.70
C SER A 6 -9.08 9.43 10.74
N LYS A 7 -10.26 9.12 11.27
CA LYS A 7 -11.46 8.79 10.46
C LYS A 7 -11.91 9.90 9.52
N ASN A 8 -11.53 11.16 9.76
CA ASN A 8 -11.87 12.28 8.88
C ASN A 8 -10.83 12.55 7.79
N LEU A 9 -9.68 11.88 7.84
CA LEU A 9 -8.61 12.07 6.85
C LEU A 9 -9.04 11.48 5.51
N SER A 10 -9.30 12.33 4.51
CA SER A 10 -9.67 11.91 3.16
C SER A 10 -8.48 11.71 2.24
N MET A 11 -7.36 12.39 2.53
CA MET A 11 -6.10 12.35 1.80
C MET A 11 -4.93 12.44 2.79
N THR A 12 -3.83 11.72 2.54
CA THR A 12 -2.61 11.84 3.37
C THR A 12 -1.97 13.23 3.20
N PRO A 13 -1.19 13.72 4.18
CA PRO A 13 -0.38 14.92 3.95
C PRO A 13 0.68 14.67 2.86
N SER A 14 1.22 15.76 2.31
CA SER A 14 2.47 15.72 1.55
C SER A 14 3.65 15.35 2.46
N PHE A 15 4.61 14.62 1.91
CA PHE A 15 5.81 14.13 2.58
C PHE A 15 7.10 14.80 2.08
N GLU A 16 7.01 15.84 1.24
CA GLU A 16 8.18 16.44 0.57
C GLU A 16 9.27 17.00 1.52
N GLY A 17 8.94 17.26 2.78
CA GLY A 17 9.90 17.73 3.81
C GLY A 17 10.30 16.70 4.89
N ILE A 18 9.77 15.47 4.84
CA ILE A 18 9.91 14.47 5.94
C ILE A 18 10.41 13.12 5.43
N GLN A 19 11.45 13.16 4.60
CA GLN A 19 11.99 11.99 3.88
C GLN A 19 12.71 10.96 4.77
N ASN A 20 12.94 11.28 6.05
CA ASN A 20 13.58 10.38 7.02
C ASN A 20 12.59 9.43 7.73
N LEU A 21 11.32 9.42 7.33
CA LEU A 21 10.32 8.54 7.94
C LEU A 21 10.58 7.06 7.63
N GLU A 22 10.64 6.24 8.68
CA GLU A 22 10.77 4.78 8.57
C GLU A 22 9.44 4.04 8.75
N ARG A 23 8.46 4.67 9.39
CA ARG A 23 7.15 4.08 9.68
C ARG A 23 6.03 5.06 9.38
N LEU A 24 5.04 4.62 8.61
CA LEU A 24 3.76 5.29 8.39
C LEU A 24 2.62 4.34 8.77
N ASP A 25 1.72 4.81 9.62
CA ASP A 25 0.55 4.07 10.05
C ASP A 25 -0.73 4.87 9.81
N PHE A 26 -1.56 4.39 8.90
CA PHE A 26 -2.89 4.93 8.58
C PHE A 26 -4.00 3.93 8.92
N THR A 27 -3.72 2.94 9.78
CA THR A 27 -4.67 1.89 10.10
C THR A 27 -5.99 2.48 10.58
N GLY A 28 -7.12 2.08 10.00
CA GLY A 28 -8.45 2.53 10.39
C GLY A 28 -8.84 3.95 9.92
N CYS A 29 -8.08 4.54 8.99
CA CYS A 29 -8.49 5.79 8.32
C CYS A 29 -9.58 5.50 7.28
N ILE A 30 -10.80 5.23 7.75
CA ILE A 30 -11.91 4.71 6.92
C ILE A 30 -12.34 5.63 5.76
N ASN A 31 -12.13 6.94 5.86
CA ASN A 31 -12.45 7.90 4.81
C ASN A 31 -11.24 8.23 3.91
N LEU A 32 -10.06 7.66 4.17
CA LEU A 32 -8.88 7.87 3.36
C LEU A 32 -9.11 7.23 1.99
N SER A 33 -9.19 8.08 0.97
CA SER A 33 -9.49 7.67 -0.40
C SER A 33 -8.32 7.91 -1.35
N GLN A 34 -7.37 8.78 -0.96
CA GLN A 34 -6.23 9.18 -1.76
C GLN A 34 -4.97 9.20 -0.90
N VAL A 35 -3.86 8.75 -1.48
CA VAL A 35 -2.53 8.88 -0.89
C VAL A 35 -1.75 9.87 -1.73
N ASP A 36 -1.13 10.84 -1.07
CA ASP A 36 -0.31 11.84 -1.73
C ASP A 36 0.88 11.16 -2.43
N PRO A 37 1.13 11.45 -3.73
CA PRO A 37 2.19 10.79 -4.50
C PRO A 37 3.60 10.97 -3.94
N SER A 38 3.83 11.98 -3.09
CA SER A 38 5.13 12.18 -2.42
C SER A 38 5.49 11.04 -1.48
N ILE A 39 4.57 10.14 -1.12
CA ILE A 39 4.87 8.92 -0.35
C ILE A 39 5.98 8.09 -1.02
N GLY A 40 6.01 8.07 -2.36
CA GLY A 40 7.01 7.38 -3.15
C GLY A 40 8.45 7.86 -2.93
N ARG A 41 8.61 9.08 -2.39
CA ARG A 41 9.91 9.71 -2.14
C ARG A 41 10.52 9.28 -0.81
N LEU A 42 9.79 8.52 0.02
CA LEU A 42 10.24 8.08 1.33
C LEU A 42 11.19 6.87 1.21
N THR A 43 12.42 7.13 0.79
CA THR A 43 13.45 6.10 0.54
C THR A 43 13.84 5.30 1.79
N LYS A 44 13.61 5.85 3.00
CA LYS A 44 13.85 5.19 4.29
C LYS A 44 12.62 4.49 4.87
N LEU A 45 11.45 4.58 4.22
CA LEU A 45 10.23 3.97 4.73
C LEU A 45 10.36 2.45 4.73
N VAL A 46 10.26 1.83 5.91
CA VAL A 46 10.33 0.38 6.11
C VAL A 46 8.94 -0.24 6.24
N PHE A 47 8.02 0.49 6.87
CA PHE A 47 6.68 0.03 7.18
C PHE A 47 5.61 1.03 6.73
N LEU A 48 4.63 0.54 5.98
CA LEU A 48 3.41 1.25 5.62
C LEU A 48 2.19 0.39 5.95
N SER A 49 1.31 0.88 6.83
CA SER A 49 -0.02 0.29 7.03
C SER A 49 -1.11 1.23 6.55
N LEU A 50 -1.99 0.71 5.71
CA LEU A 50 -3.26 1.27 5.26
C LEU A 50 -4.40 0.31 5.62
N GLN A 51 -4.21 -0.55 6.62
CA GLN A 51 -5.23 -1.54 7.01
C GLN A 51 -6.55 -0.86 7.36
N ASN A 52 -7.67 -1.43 6.90
CA ASN A 52 -9.01 -0.92 7.12
C ASN A 52 -9.24 0.52 6.59
N CYS A 53 -8.44 0.98 5.62
CA CYS A 53 -8.74 2.17 4.83
C CYS A 53 -9.82 1.83 3.77
N SER A 54 -11.04 1.57 4.22
CA SER A 54 -12.13 1.04 3.38
C SER A 54 -12.56 1.96 2.23
N SER A 55 -12.20 3.24 2.26
CA SER A 55 -12.48 4.18 1.16
C SER A 55 -11.36 4.28 0.13
N LEU A 56 -10.22 3.61 0.34
CA LEU A 56 -9.08 3.67 -0.57
C LEU A 56 -9.40 2.94 -1.87
N VAL A 57 -9.42 3.67 -2.99
CA VAL A 57 -9.77 3.11 -4.31
C VAL A 57 -8.52 2.71 -5.08
N ARG A 58 -7.44 3.48 -4.94
CA ARG A 58 -6.17 3.28 -5.63
C ARG A 58 -5.01 3.64 -4.72
N LEU A 59 -3.89 2.97 -4.93
CA LEU A 59 -2.61 3.30 -4.33
C LEU A 59 -1.58 3.39 -5.46
N ASP A 60 -0.85 4.49 -5.51
CA ASP A 60 0.24 4.71 -6.46
C ASP A 60 1.45 5.25 -5.70
N PHE A 61 2.63 4.73 -6.01
CA PHE A 61 3.89 5.16 -5.42
C PHE A 61 4.64 6.19 -6.25
N ASN A 62 4.08 6.65 -7.38
CA ASN A 62 4.70 7.60 -8.30
C ASN A 62 5.99 7.07 -8.94
N SER A 63 6.24 7.43 -10.20
CA SER A 63 7.34 6.86 -11.00
C SER A 63 8.71 7.49 -10.70
N VAL A 64 8.73 8.64 -10.01
CA VAL A 64 9.90 9.53 -9.87
C VAL A 64 10.89 9.05 -8.79
N SER A 65 10.50 8.16 -7.88
CA SER A 65 11.31 7.77 -6.72
C SER A 65 11.13 6.30 -6.32
N SER A 66 12.05 5.78 -5.51
CA SER A 66 12.06 4.37 -5.09
C SER A 66 11.79 4.23 -3.59
N LEU A 67 10.80 3.40 -3.26
CA LEU A 67 10.54 2.88 -1.91
C LEU A 67 11.49 1.71 -1.59
N SER A 68 12.79 1.93 -1.80
CA SER A 68 13.80 0.86 -1.73
C SER A 68 13.94 0.25 -0.34
N SER A 69 13.56 0.95 0.74
CA SER A 69 13.60 0.37 2.10
C SER A 69 12.31 -0.32 2.51
N LEU A 70 11.23 -0.27 1.72
CA LEU A 70 9.92 -0.75 2.14
C LEU A 70 9.95 -2.28 2.22
N ARG A 71 9.66 -2.81 3.42
CA ARG A 71 9.66 -4.25 3.72
C ARG A 71 8.26 -4.75 4.03
N VAL A 72 7.41 -3.91 4.62
CA VAL A 72 6.07 -4.29 5.05
C VAL A 72 5.04 -3.32 4.48
N LEU A 73 4.11 -3.87 3.71
CA LEU A 73 2.93 -3.16 3.21
C LEU A 73 1.68 -3.92 3.66
N ARG A 74 0.79 -3.23 4.39
CA ARG A 74 -0.50 -3.79 4.80
C ARG A 74 -1.64 -2.99 4.21
N LEU A 75 -2.50 -3.68 3.49
CA LEU A 75 -3.68 -3.17 2.79
C LEU A 75 -4.94 -3.96 3.16
N SER A 76 -4.84 -4.91 4.10
CA SER A 76 -6.00 -5.70 4.52
C SER A 76 -7.19 -4.81 4.90
N GLY A 77 -8.37 -5.13 4.38
CA GLY A 77 -9.60 -4.37 4.63
C GLY A 77 -9.75 -3.10 3.80
N CYS A 78 -8.89 -2.86 2.80
CA CYS A 78 -9.11 -1.84 1.76
C CYS A 78 -10.18 -2.30 0.78
N THR A 79 -11.43 -2.38 1.22
CA THR A 79 -12.53 -3.05 0.49
C THR A 79 -12.85 -2.44 -0.87
N LYS A 80 -12.54 -1.16 -1.10
CA LYS A 80 -12.72 -0.46 -2.39
C LYS A 80 -11.49 -0.46 -3.30
N LEU A 81 -10.37 -1.05 -2.89
CA LEU A 81 -9.16 -1.09 -3.71
C LEU A 81 -9.39 -1.99 -4.93
N GLU A 82 -9.36 -1.41 -6.12
CA GLU A 82 -9.71 -2.12 -7.36
C GLU A 82 -8.53 -2.93 -7.94
N ASN A 83 -7.32 -2.41 -7.81
CA ASN A 83 -6.09 -2.97 -8.35
C ASN A 83 -4.94 -2.78 -7.34
N SER A 84 -3.97 -3.69 -7.32
CA SER A 84 -2.75 -3.49 -6.52
C SER A 84 -1.91 -2.34 -7.10
N PRO A 85 -1.05 -1.68 -6.29
CA PRO A 85 -0.07 -0.73 -6.82
C PRO A 85 0.97 -1.43 -7.69
N ASP A 86 1.71 -0.65 -8.49
CA ASP A 86 2.96 -1.11 -9.09
C ASP A 86 4.05 -1.24 -8.02
N PHE A 87 4.57 -2.45 -7.83
CA PHE A 87 5.62 -2.78 -6.87
C PHE A 87 7.05 -2.62 -7.40
N THR A 88 7.27 -2.20 -8.65
CA THR A 88 8.60 -2.05 -9.28
C THR A 88 9.57 -1.23 -8.43
N ARG A 89 9.04 -0.24 -7.70
CA ARG A 89 9.80 0.67 -6.83
C ARG A 89 9.98 0.18 -5.39
N ALA A 90 9.22 -0.83 -4.98
CA ALA A 90 9.24 -1.47 -3.68
C ALA A 90 9.81 -2.90 -3.77
N PHE A 91 10.85 -3.10 -4.58
CA PHE A 91 11.45 -4.40 -4.88
C PHE A 91 12.04 -5.15 -3.66
N ASN A 92 12.17 -4.47 -2.51
CA ASN A 92 12.61 -5.07 -1.25
C ASN A 92 11.46 -5.50 -0.33
N LEU A 93 10.21 -5.49 -0.82
CA LEU A 93 9.04 -5.89 -0.05
C LEU A 93 9.15 -7.37 0.38
N GLU A 94 8.94 -7.62 1.67
CA GLU A 94 9.01 -8.95 2.28
C GLU A 94 7.64 -9.46 2.73
N TYR A 95 6.74 -8.53 3.08
CA TYR A 95 5.40 -8.82 3.58
C TYR A 95 4.36 -7.95 2.88
N LEU A 96 3.42 -8.60 2.20
CA LEU A 96 2.26 -7.98 1.58
C LEU A 96 0.98 -8.65 2.07
N ASP A 97 0.13 -7.88 2.73
CA ASP A 97 -1.18 -8.33 3.18
C ASP A 97 -2.28 -7.51 2.50
N MET A 98 -3.07 -8.15 1.66
CA MET A 98 -4.21 -7.58 0.95
C MET A 98 -5.50 -8.36 1.25
N ASP A 99 -5.59 -9.00 2.43
CA ASP A 99 -6.80 -9.71 2.84
C ASP A 99 -8.04 -8.80 2.83
N GLN A 100 -9.20 -9.35 2.49
CA GLN A 100 -10.49 -8.62 2.49
C GLN A 100 -10.52 -7.38 1.57
N CYS A 101 -9.61 -7.27 0.59
CA CYS A 101 -9.74 -6.32 -0.50
C CYS A 101 -10.80 -6.81 -1.50
N THR A 102 -12.08 -6.71 -1.12
CA THR A 102 -13.18 -7.36 -1.84
C THR A 102 -13.38 -6.85 -3.27
N SER A 103 -13.07 -5.58 -3.56
CA SER A 103 -13.12 -5.02 -4.92
C SER A 103 -11.86 -5.27 -5.74
N LEU A 104 -10.84 -5.93 -5.19
CA LEU A 104 -9.59 -6.18 -5.90
C LEU A 104 -9.81 -7.17 -7.03
N THR A 105 -9.56 -6.72 -8.26
CA THR A 105 -9.76 -7.52 -9.48
C THR A 105 -8.46 -8.03 -10.08
N THR A 106 -7.39 -7.21 -10.00
CA THR A 106 -6.08 -7.54 -10.57
C THR A 106 -4.93 -7.24 -9.62
N ILE A 107 -3.86 -8.02 -9.74
CA ILE A 107 -2.56 -7.73 -9.17
C ILE A 107 -1.64 -7.28 -10.30
N HIS A 108 -0.87 -6.23 -10.07
CA HIS A 108 0.11 -5.72 -11.01
C HIS A 108 1.23 -6.74 -11.24
N GLU A 109 1.68 -6.90 -12.49
CA GLU A 109 2.66 -7.91 -12.91
C GLU A 109 4.00 -7.83 -12.17
N SER A 110 4.36 -6.64 -11.68
CA SER A 110 5.59 -6.42 -10.90
C SER A 110 5.62 -7.20 -9.57
N ILE A 111 4.52 -7.83 -9.16
CA ILE A 111 4.52 -8.81 -8.06
C ILE A 111 5.51 -9.96 -8.31
N GLY A 112 5.66 -10.42 -9.56
CA GLY A 112 6.59 -11.50 -9.93
C GLY A 112 8.06 -11.11 -9.78
N ALA A 113 8.35 -9.81 -9.76
CA ALA A 113 9.70 -9.29 -9.55
C ALA A 113 10.10 -9.18 -8.07
N LEU A 114 9.19 -9.42 -7.12
CA LEU A 114 9.45 -9.30 -5.69
C LEU A 114 10.18 -10.52 -5.11
N VAL A 115 11.44 -10.71 -5.51
CA VAL A 115 12.30 -11.84 -5.09
C VAL A 115 12.53 -11.96 -3.57
N LYS A 116 12.23 -10.90 -2.81
CA LYS A 116 12.33 -10.89 -1.34
C LYS A 116 11.00 -11.16 -0.63
N LEU A 117 9.88 -11.25 -1.37
CA LEU A 117 8.57 -11.45 -0.78
C LEU A 117 8.50 -12.84 -0.13
N ARG A 118 8.25 -12.86 1.18
CA ARG A 118 8.13 -14.09 1.98
C ARG A 118 6.70 -14.38 2.38
N PHE A 119 5.86 -13.35 2.39
CA PHE A 119 4.46 -13.47 2.75
C PHE A 119 3.61 -12.64 1.80
N LEU A 120 2.64 -13.32 1.19
CA LEU A 120 1.55 -12.74 0.42
C LEU A 120 0.24 -13.33 0.93
N SER A 121 -0.71 -12.47 1.32
CA SER A 121 -2.07 -12.90 1.64
C SER A 121 -3.10 -12.11 0.84
N LEU A 122 -4.05 -12.87 0.27
CA LEU A 122 -5.12 -12.41 -0.63
C LEU A 122 -6.46 -13.04 -0.21
N ARG A 123 -6.59 -13.41 1.06
CA ARG A 123 -7.78 -14.12 1.55
C ARG A 123 -8.98 -13.20 1.46
N TYR A 124 -10.13 -13.75 1.09
CA TYR A 124 -11.38 -12.99 0.99
C TYR A 124 -11.36 -11.85 -0.06
N CYS A 125 -10.46 -11.90 -1.04
CA CYS A 125 -10.51 -11.06 -2.24
C CYS A 125 -11.52 -11.64 -3.25
N ALA A 126 -12.81 -11.42 -3.01
CA ALA A 126 -13.90 -12.10 -3.71
C ALA A 126 -13.94 -11.88 -5.24
N ASN A 127 -13.43 -10.74 -5.73
CA ASN A 127 -13.45 -10.40 -7.16
C ASN A 127 -12.10 -10.62 -7.86
N LEU A 128 -11.10 -11.19 -7.17
CA LEU A 128 -9.77 -11.36 -7.75
C LEU A 128 -9.79 -12.44 -8.83
N VAL A 129 -9.39 -12.08 -10.05
CA VAL A 129 -9.50 -12.96 -11.23
C VAL A 129 -8.30 -13.91 -11.33
N GLY A 130 -7.15 -13.53 -10.78
CA GLY A 130 -5.93 -14.33 -10.81
C GLY A 130 -4.73 -13.56 -10.25
N ILE A 131 -3.61 -14.26 -10.14
CA ILE A 131 -2.30 -13.69 -9.81
C ILE A 131 -1.45 -13.80 -11.09
N PRO A 132 -0.70 -12.75 -11.49
CA PRO A 132 0.26 -12.82 -12.60
C PRO A 132 1.26 -13.96 -12.42
N ASP A 133 1.74 -14.50 -13.55
CA ASP A 133 2.75 -15.57 -13.61
C ASP A 133 4.12 -15.15 -13.03
#